data_AF-A0A914UDZ8-F1
#
_entry.id   AF-A0A914UDZ8-F1
#
_cell.length_a   1.000
_cell.length_b   1.000
_cell.length_c   1.000
_cell.angle_alpha   90.00
_cell.angle_beta   90.00
_cell.angle_gamma   90.00
#
_symmetry.space_group_name_H-M   'P 1'
#
loop_
_entity.id
_entity.type
_entity.pdbx_description
1 polymer ?
#
loop_
_entity_poly.entity_id
_entity_poly.type
_entity_poly.pdbx_seq_one_letter_code
_entity_poly.pdbx_strand_id
1 'polypeptide(L)'
;MLMNLLNTEIKISRGDTLKDPAEIYPLHITIREVIENPSKIKGKRTEMRYEPYRMAKNEELCLIVYRRVLAAIDWVEYLAEMVDGLSTDDRIALVKSCFAPLLLFKCSARTAMVTEKDDILCLSNFAFVPRNIAKAYTDTYHLDNSLVERLINELVKPFRKLKITEEEVVCLSAIIVLNPMAKDLSETGIQKIS
;
A
#
# COMPACT_ATOMS: atom_id res chain seq x y z
N MET A 1 -18.18 -6.44 -9.74
CA MET A 1 -17.42 -5.72 -8.69
C MET A 1 -16.10 -6.42 -8.36
N LEU A 2 -16.11 -7.65 -7.84
CA LEU A 2 -14.88 -8.39 -7.48
C LEU A 2 -13.84 -8.49 -8.61
N MET A 3 -14.27 -8.84 -9.83
CA MET A 3 -13.38 -8.91 -11.00
C MET A 3 -12.69 -7.56 -11.30
N ASN A 4 -13.38 -6.44 -11.07
CA ASN A 4 -12.79 -5.12 -11.26
C ASN A 4 -11.69 -4.88 -10.22
N LEU A 5 -11.96 -5.21 -8.94
CA LEU A 5 -10.97 -5.07 -7.86
C LEU A 5 -9.72 -5.92 -8.09
N LEU A 6 -9.88 -7.17 -8.57
CA LEU A 6 -8.78 -8.04 -8.96
C LEU A 6 -7.96 -7.43 -10.11
N ASN A 7 -8.63 -6.94 -11.15
CA ASN A 7 -7.98 -6.27 -12.27
C ASN A 7 -7.23 -5.00 -11.83
N THR A 8 -7.77 -4.24 -10.88
CA THR A 8 -7.13 -3.06 -10.29
C THR A 8 -5.86 -3.43 -9.56
N GLU A 9 -5.91 -4.44 -8.69
CA GLU A 9 -4.72 -4.91 -7.97
C GLU A 9 -3.62 -5.36 -8.93
N ILE A 10 -3.97 -6.07 -10.02
CA ILE A 10 -3.03 -6.50 -11.04
C ILE A 10 -2.38 -5.29 -11.73
N LYS A 11 -3.18 -4.30 -12.14
CA LYS A 11 -2.67 -3.07 -12.80
C LYS A 11 -1.75 -2.29 -11.88
N ILE A 12 -2.16 -2.07 -10.63
CA ILE A 12 -1.38 -1.35 -9.62
C ILE A 12 -0.08 -2.09 -9.34
N SER A 13 -0.11 -3.41 -9.20
CA SER A 13 1.09 -4.19 -8.86
C SER A 13 2.08 -4.30 -10.02
N ARG A 14 1.60 -4.35 -11.26
CA ARG A 14 2.46 -4.45 -12.45
C ARG A 14 3.37 -3.23 -12.64
N GLY A 15 2.90 -2.04 -12.28
CA GLY A 15 3.63 -0.80 -12.56
C GLY A 15 3.70 -0.46 -14.06
N ASP A 16 4.44 0.60 -14.38
CA ASP A 16 4.56 1.19 -15.73
C ASP A 16 6.02 1.50 -16.14
N THR A 17 7.00 1.06 -15.37
CA THR A 17 8.43 1.31 -15.62
C THR A 17 9.32 0.19 -15.13
N LEU A 18 10.49 0.05 -15.76
CA LEU A 18 11.58 -0.86 -15.37
C LEU A 18 12.78 -0.11 -14.75
N LYS A 19 12.67 1.21 -14.57
CA LYS A 19 13.72 2.03 -13.96
C LYS A 19 13.94 1.62 -12.50
N ASP A 20 15.16 1.83 -12.02
CA ASP A 20 15.48 1.62 -10.61
C ASP A 20 14.70 2.63 -9.74
N PRO A 21 14.06 2.21 -8.64
CA PRO A 21 13.35 3.12 -7.73
C PRO A 21 14.20 4.31 -7.25
N ALA A 22 15.51 4.15 -7.10
CA ALA A 22 16.43 5.22 -6.68
C ALA A 22 16.62 6.31 -7.75
N GLU A 23 16.34 6.02 -9.02
CA GLU A 23 16.32 7.01 -10.10
C GLU A 23 14.97 7.76 -10.19
N ILE A 24 13.95 7.26 -9.49
CA ILE A 24 12.57 7.74 -9.59
C ILE A 24 12.20 8.57 -8.36
N TYR A 25 12.59 8.12 -7.17
CA TYR A 25 12.21 8.67 -5.88
C TYR A 25 13.40 9.38 -5.21
N PRO A 26 13.18 10.42 -4.39
CA PRO A 26 11.89 10.96 -3.96
C PRO A 26 11.11 11.68 -5.07
N LEU A 27 9.78 11.70 -4.96
CA LEU A 27 8.95 12.53 -5.83
C LEU A 27 8.81 13.92 -5.22
N HIS A 28 9.04 14.95 -6.05
CA HIS A 28 8.79 16.35 -5.71
C HIS A 28 7.45 16.81 -6.31
N ILE A 29 6.37 16.09 -5.97
CA ILE A 29 5.01 16.34 -6.45
C ILE A 29 4.01 16.11 -5.31
N THR A 30 2.98 16.93 -5.25
CA THR A 30 1.92 16.77 -4.25
C THR A 30 0.86 15.76 -4.69
N ILE A 31 0.14 15.15 -3.74
CA ILE A 31 -0.99 14.25 -4.04
C ILE A 31 -2.03 14.95 -4.94
N ARG A 32 -2.30 16.23 -4.67
CA ARG A 32 -3.23 17.05 -5.48
C ARG A 32 -2.77 17.12 -6.94
N GLU A 33 -1.52 17.48 -7.19
CA GLU A 33 -1.00 17.57 -8.55
C GLU A 33 -1.03 16.24 -9.30
N VAL A 34 -0.87 15.12 -8.59
CA VAL A 34 -0.99 13.78 -9.17
C VAL A 34 -2.44 13.52 -9.60
N ILE A 35 -3.41 13.80 -8.73
CA ILE A 35 -4.84 13.57 -9.00
C ILE A 35 -5.35 14.50 -10.11
N GLU A 36 -4.95 15.78 -10.10
CA GLU A 36 -5.37 16.75 -11.12
C GLU A 36 -4.64 16.56 -12.45
N ASN A 37 -3.42 16.02 -12.45
CA ASN A 37 -2.66 15.72 -13.65
C ASN A 37 -1.93 14.37 -13.57
N PRO A 38 -2.64 13.25 -13.85
CA PRO A 38 -2.09 11.90 -13.75
C PRO A 38 -0.88 11.63 -14.65
N SER A 39 -0.70 12.42 -15.72
CA SER A 39 0.43 12.27 -16.64
C SER A 39 1.78 12.53 -15.96
N LYS A 40 1.82 13.32 -14.88
CA LYS A 40 3.05 13.66 -14.14
C LYS A 40 3.71 12.43 -13.48
N ILE A 41 2.95 11.35 -13.25
CA ILE A 41 3.46 10.12 -12.65
C ILE A 41 3.60 8.96 -13.63
N LYS A 42 3.47 9.22 -14.94
CA LYS A 42 3.73 8.23 -15.98
C LYS A 42 5.20 7.78 -15.92
N GLY A 43 5.42 6.47 -15.87
CA GLY A 43 6.75 5.87 -15.80
C GLY A 43 7.41 6.00 -14.42
N LYS A 44 6.61 6.28 -13.38
CA LYS A 44 7.06 6.41 -11.98
C LYS A 44 6.60 5.25 -11.09
N ARG A 45 5.93 4.22 -11.64
CA ARG A 45 5.40 3.08 -10.89
C ARG A 45 6.21 1.84 -11.17
N THR A 46 7.07 1.44 -10.25
CA THR A 46 7.81 0.17 -10.35
C THR A 46 6.92 -1.03 -10.08
N GLU A 47 7.34 -2.23 -10.49
CA GLU A 47 6.63 -3.48 -10.14
C GLU A 47 6.60 -3.67 -8.61
N MET A 48 5.50 -4.22 -8.10
CA MET A 48 5.31 -4.55 -6.68
C MET A 48 5.17 -6.06 -6.50
N ARG A 49 6.15 -6.65 -5.82
CA ARG A 49 6.23 -8.09 -5.55
C ARG A 49 6.72 -8.31 -4.13
N TYR A 50 6.24 -9.37 -3.50
CA TYR A 50 6.38 -9.62 -2.06
C TYR A 50 7.16 -10.88 -1.74
N GLU A 51 7.64 -11.60 -2.74
CA GLU A 51 8.49 -12.75 -2.57
C GLU A 51 9.77 -12.35 -1.81
N PRO A 52 10.10 -13.01 -0.68
CA PRO A 52 11.18 -12.56 0.22
C PRO A 52 12.56 -13.05 -0.25
N TYR A 53 13.03 -12.54 -1.40
CA TYR A 53 14.30 -12.98 -1.99
C TYR A 53 15.54 -12.47 -1.26
N ARG A 54 15.46 -11.28 -0.67
CA ARG A 54 16.58 -10.67 0.07
C ARG A 54 16.12 -9.78 1.20
N MET A 55 17.00 -9.53 2.15
CA MET A 55 16.78 -8.49 3.15
C MET A 55 16.83 -7.11 2.48
N ALA A 56 15.92 -6.22 2.87
CA ALA A 56 15.92 -4.84 2.42
C ALA A 56 17.17 -4.11 2.93
N LYS A 57 17.64 -3.10 2.22
CA LYS A 57 18.60 -2.12 2.77
C LYS A 57 17.83 -0.97 3.39
N ASN A 58 18.47 -0.22 4.28
CA ASN A 58 17.81 0.88 5.00
C ASN A 58 17.34 1.97 4.02
N GLU A 59 18.19 2.31 3.05
CA GLU A 59 17.91 3.32 2.03
C GLU A 59 16.70 2.97 1.14
N GLU A 60 16.35 1.69 1.02
CA GLU A 60 15.23 1.25 0.20
C GLU A 60 13.86 1.43 0.88
N LEU A 61 13.83 1.52 2.21
CA LEU A 61 12.58 1.63 2.97
C LEU A 61 11.80 2.89 2.57
N CYS A 62 12.50 3.99 2.35
CA CYS A 62 11.91 5.24 1.88
C CYS A 62 11.37 5.11 0.44
N LEU A 63 12.10 4.43 -0.45
CA LEU A 63 11.69 4.19 -1.84
C LEU A 63 10.40 3.36 -1.90
N ILE A 64 10.29 2.34 -1.04
CA ILE A 64 9.08 1.52 -0.89
C ILE A 64 7.89 2.38 -0.44
N VAL A 65 8.11 3.30 0.50
CA VAL A 65 7.06 4.24 0.96
C VAL A 65 6.56 5.11 -0.20
N TYR A 66 7.44 5.68 -1.04
CA TYR A 66 7.01 6.45 -2.21
C TYR A 66 6.18 5.62 -3.19
N ARG A 67 6.64 4.40 -3.50
CA ARG A 67 5.90 3.50 -4.38
C ARG A 67 4.51 3.15 -3.83
N ARG A 68 4.41 3.04 -2.51
CA ARG A 68 3.18 2.75 -1.77
C ARG A 68 2.22 3.92 -1.71
N VAL A 69 2.72 5.16 -1.66
CA VAL A 69 1.88 6.36 -1.83
C VAL A 69 1.25 6.37 -3.22
N LEU A 70 2.03 6.09 -4.29
CA LEU A 70 1.47 5.99 -5.64
C LEU A 70 0.41 4.88 -5.74
N ALA A 71 0.65 3.72 -5.13
CA ALA A 71 -0.33 2.64 -5.10
C ALA A 71 -1.63 3.03 -4.37
N ALA A 72 -1.54 3.81 -3.29
CA ALA A 72 -2.71 4.32 -2.57
C ALA A 72 -3.50 5.32 -3.42
N ILE A 73 -2.81 6.21 -4.15
CA ILE A 73 -3.44 7.13 -5.11
C ILE A 73 -4.16 6.34 -6.21
N ASP A 74 -3.49 5.36 -6.82
CA ASP A 74 -4.08 4.55 -7.90
C ASP A 74 -5.31 3.77 -7.41
N TRP A 75 -5.29 3.24 -6.18
CA TRP A 75 -6.44 2.58 -5.56
C TRP A 75 -7.62 3.54 -5.36
N VAL A 76 -7.38 4.74 -4.85
CA VAL A 76 -8.42 5.77 -4.65
C VAL A 76 -9.00 6.21 -5.98
N GLU A 77 -8.17 6.55 -6.97
CA GLU A 77 -8.64 7.02 -8.27
C GLU A 77 -9.52 5.97 -8.95
N TYR A 78 -9.11 4.70 -8.92
CA TYR A 78 -9.89 3.62 -9.53
C TYR A 78 -11.26 3.43 -8.85
N LEU A 79 -11.30 3.48 -7.52
CA LEU A 79 -12.57 3.34 -6.79
C LEU A 79 -13.44 4.59 -6.91
N ALA A 80 -12.84 5.78 -7.00
CA ALA A 80 -13.56 7.02 -7.23
C ALA A 80 -14.26 7.04 -8.60
N GLU A 81 -13.63 6.49 -9.64
CA GLU A 81 -14.28 6.27 -10.95
C GLU A 81 -15.50 5.35 -10.86
N MET A 82 -15.50 4.38 -9.95
CA MET A 82 -16.62 3.45 -9.76
C MET A 82 -17.77 4.03 -8.95
N VAL A 83 -17.46 4.84 -7.93
CA VAL A 83 -18.46 5.46 -7.04
C VAL A 83 -19.12 6.69 -7.69
N ASP A 84 -18.32 7.45 -8.46
CA ASP A 84 -18.68 8.72 -9.10
C ASP A 84 -19.11 9.84 -8.13
N GLY A 85 -18.79 11.10 -8.48
CA GLY A 85 -19.17 12.28 -7.71
C GLY A 85 -18.32 12.58 -6.47
N LEU A 86 -17.15 11.95 -6.32
CA LEU A 86 -16.15 12.36 -5.32
C LEU A 86 -15.33 13.56 -5.83
N SER A 87 -15.21 14.60 -5.01
CA SER A 87 -14.39 15.76 -5.34
C SER A 87 -12.88 15.42 -5.29
N THR A 88 -12.03 16.29 -5.83
CA THR A 88 -10.57 16.15 -5.66
C THR A 88 -10.17 16.16 -4.19
N ASP A 89 -10.85 16.95 -3.35
CA ASP A 89 -10.55 17.04 -1.92
C ASP A 89 -10.94 15.76 -1.18
N ASP A 90 -12.08 15.15 -1.53
CA ASP A 90 -12.49 13.84 -1.01
C ASP A 90 -11.47 12.76 -1.36
N ARG A 91 -11.00 12.72 -2.61
CA ARG A 91 -9.99 11.76 -3.07
C ARG A 91 -8.67 11.96 -2.32
N ILE A 92 -8.24 13.21 -2.10
CA ILE A 92 -7.06 13.50 -1.28
C ILE A 92 -7.26 13.03 0.18
N ALA A 93 -8.44 13.26 0.76
CA ALA A 93 -8.78 12.81 2.12
C ALA A 93 -8.70 11.28 2.23
N LEU A 94 -9.25 10.55 1.26
CA LEU A 94 -9.19 9.09 1.19
C LEU A 94 -7.74 8.61 1.08
N VAL A 95 -6.91 9.16 0.19
CA VAL A 95 -5.49 8.79 0.06
C VAL A 95 -4.75 8.96 1.39
N LYS A 96 -4.93 10.11 2.05
CA LYS A 96 -4.28 10.40 3.35
C LYS A 96 -4.74 9.42 4.43
N SER A 97 -6.03 9.08 4.44
CA SER A 97 -6.61 8.18 5.44
C SER A 97 -6.19 6.72 5.23
N CYS A 98 -6.08 6.27 3.97
CA CYS A 98 -5.90 4.86 3.63
C CYS A 98 -4.43 4.46 3.50
N PHE A 99 -3.50 5.40 3.27
CA PHE A 99 -2.10 5.08 2.99
C PHE A 99 -1.47 4.14 4.02
N ALA A 100 -1.50 4.52 5.31
CA ALA A 100 -0.86 3.72 6.34
C ALA A 100 -1.59 2.40 6.60
N PRO A 101 -2.93 2.36 6.80
CA PRO A 101 -3.66 1.09 6.95
C PRO A 101 -3.47 0.13 5.77
N LEU A 102 -3.52 0.63 4.54
CA LEU A 102 -3.37 -0.18 3.34
C LEU A 102 -1.94 -0.71 3.19
N LEU A 103 -0.92 0.09 3.52
CA LEU A 103 0.48 -0.35 3.56
C LEU A 103 0.66 -1.54 4.51
N LEU A 104 0.22 -1.38 5.77
CA LEU A 104 0.38 -2.39 6.82
C LEU A 104 -0.42 -3.66 6.50
N PHE A 105 -1.67 -3.49 6.05
CA PHE A 105 -2.53 -4.59 5.64
C PHE A 105 -1.90 -5.39 4.49
N LYS A 106 -1.51 -4.72 3.40
CA LYS A 106 -0.93 -5.39 2.23
C LYS A 106 0.38 -6.09 2.55
N CYS A 107 1.29 -5.48 3.32
CA CYS A 107 2.52 -6.17 3.72
C CYS A 107 2.20 -7.43 4.53
N SER A 108 1.24 -7.35 5.46
CA SER A 108 0.88 -8.47 6.33
C SER A 108 0.16 -9.59 5.58
N ALA A 109 -0.86 -9.26 4.79
CA ALA A 109 -1.60 -10.23 3.99
C ALA A 109 -0.69 -10.91 2.96
N ARG A 110 0.14 -10.14 2.23
CA ARG A 110 1.07 -10.70 1.26
C ARG A 110 2.11 -11.60 1.92
N THR A 111 2.67 -11.21 3.07
CA THR A 111 3.57 -12.07 3.85
C THR A 111 2.91 -13.39 4.23
N ALA A 112 1.63 -13.36 4.64
CA ALA A 112 0.88 -14.56 5.00
C ALA A 112 0.68 -15.51 3.82
N MET A 113 0.57 -14.98 2.60
CA MET A 113 0.26 -15.75 1.39
C MET A 113 1.50 -16.28 0.66
N VAL A 114 2.63 -15.56 0.71
CA VAL A 114 3.82 -15.89 -0.10
C VAL A 114 4.89 -16.70 0.65
N THR A 115 4.78 -16.82 1.98
CA THR A 115 5.78 -17.52 2.80
C THR A 115 5.21 -17.98 4.14
N GLU A 116 5.75 -19.09 4.65
CA GLU A 116 5.44 -19.62 6.00
C GLU A 116 6.39 -19.09 7.08
N LYS A 117 7.47 -18.39 6.70
CA LYS A 117 8.43 -17.80 7.66
C LYS A 117 7.72 -16.89 8.65
N ASP A 118 7.97 -17.06 9.95
CA ASP A 118 7.26 -16.36 11.04
C ASP A 118 8.10 -15.25 11.71
N ASP A 119 9.28 -14.99 11.16
CA ASP A 119 10.29 -14.06 11.66
C ASP A 119 10.60 -12.94 10.66
N ILE A 120 9.82 -12.81 9.58
CA ILE A 120 9.99 -11.76 8.57
C ILE A 120 8.66 -11.11 8.18
N LEU A 121 8.75 -9.88 7.67
CA LEU A 121 7.67 -9.18 6.99
C LEU A 121 8.12 -8.84 5.56
N CYS A 122 7.35 -9.25 4.58
CA CYS A 122 7.61 -9.01 3.16
C CYS A 122 7.23 -7.59 2.76
N LEU A 123 8.08 -6.97 1.95
CA LEU A 123 7.90 -5.64 1.37
C LEU A 123 7.67 -5.73 -0.13
N SER A 124 7.18 -4.64 -0.74
CA SER A 124 6.71 -4.62 -2.13
C SER A 124 7.82 -4.41 -3.18
N ASN A 125 9.04 -4.89 -2.91
CA ASN A 125 10.21 -4.77 -3.80
C ASN A 125 11.09 -6.04 -3.80
N PHE A 126 10.46 -7.22 -3.69
CA PHE A 126 11.15 -8.52 -3.57
C PHE A 126 12.04 -8.65 -2.33
N ALA A 127 11.82 -7.78 -1.33
CA ALA A 127 12.61 -7.74 -0.11
C ALA A 127 11.76 -8.07 1.12
N PHE A 128 12.45 -8.33 2.23
CA PHE A 128 11.83 -8.50 3.54
C PHE A 128 12.61 -7.75 4.61
N VAL A 129 11.96 -7.54 5.75
CA VAL A 129 12.59 -7.08 6.98
C VAL A 129 12.43 -8.14 8.08
N PRO A 130 13.45 -8.34 8.93
CA PRO A 130 13.35 -9.28 10.04
C PRO A 130 12.45 -8.72 11.14
N ARG A 131 11.84 -9.62 11.92
CA ARG A 131 11.01 -9.30 13.10
C ARG A 131 11.69 -8.31 14.04
N ASN A 132 12.99 -8.51 14.27
CA ASN A 132 13.81 -7.69 15.15
C ASN A 132 14.55 -6.59 14.38
N ILE A 133 13.83 -5.81 13.56
CA ILE A 133 14.43 -4.80 12.69
C ILE A 133 15.25 -3.75 13.46
N ALA A 134 14.79 -3.34 14.65
CA ALA A 134 15.49 -2.36 15.49
C ALA A 134 16.88 -2.82 15.95
N LYS A 135 17.12 -4.14 16.01
CA LYS A 135 18.46 -4.69 16.27
C LYS A 135 19.31 -4.81 15.01
N ALA A 136 18.66 -4.82 13.84
CA ALA A 136 19.31 -5.00 12.55
C ALA A 136 19.76 -3.68 11.91
N TYR A 137 19.12 -2.55 12.24
CA TYR A 137 19.57 -1.21 11.82
C TYR A 137 19.64 -0.28 13.02
N THR A 138 20.79 0.35 13.20
CA THR A 138 21.08 1.27 14.30
C THR A 138 20.25 2.58 14.22
N ASP A 139 19.73 2.93 13.02
CA ASP A 139 19.10 4.23 12.72
C ASP A 139 17.62 4.18 12.29
N THR A 140 16.88 3.08 12.53
CA THR A 140 15.47 2.98 12.07
C THR A 140 14.47 3.73 12.98
N TYR A 141 14.40 5.06 12.85
CA TYR A 141 13.37 5.89 13.50
C TYR A 141 11.93 5.64 12.98
N HIS A 142 11.76 4.99 11.81
CA HIS A 142 10.44 4.85 11.15
C HIS A 142 9.74 3.50 11.37
N LEU A 143 10.43 2.51 11.93
CA LEU A 143 9.89 1.17 12.26
C LEU A 143 10.08 0.84 13.74
N ASP A 144 10.22 1.89 14.56
CA ASP A 144 10.35 1.80 16.01
C ASP A 144 9.02 1.32 16.66
N ASN A 145 9.09 0.92 17.93
CA ASN A 145 7.97 0.40 18.73
C ASN A 145 7.47 -1.01 18.36
N SER A 146 8.38 -1.89 17.95
CA SER A 146 8.07 -3.31 17.65
C SER A 146 6.99 -3.51 16.59
N LEU A 147 6.82 -2.54 15.67
CA LEU A 147 5.77 -2.57 14.65
C LEU A 147 5.80 -3.86 13.82
N VAL A 148 6.98 -4.28 13.35
CA VAL A 148 7.12 -5.52 12.55
C VAL A 148 6.67 -6.74 13.35
N GLU A 149 7.07 -6.84 14.61
CA GLU A 149 6.65 -7.92 15.50
C GLU A 149 5.13 -7.94 15.71
N ARG A 150 4.52 -6.76 15.91
CA ARG A 150 3.07 -6.63 16.05
C ARG A 150 2.36 -7.02 14.77
N LEU A 151 2.80 -6.57 13.59
CA LEU A 151 2.22 -6.98 12.31
C LEU A 151 2.28 -8.51 12.14
N ILE A 152 3.41 -9.13 12.50
CA ILE A 152 3.56 -10.59 12.43
C ILE A 152 2.55 -11.29 13.36
N ASN A 153 2.45 -10.84 14.62
CA ASN A 153 1.61 -11.52 15.62
C ASN A 153 0.10 -11.23 15.45
N GLU A 154 -0.24 -9.98 15.16
CA GLU A 154 -1.61 -9.46 15.16
C GLU A 154 -2.26 -9.51 13.77
N LEU A 155 -1.49 -9.62 12.68
CA LEU A 155 -2.03 -9.68 11.31
C LEU A 155 -1.56 -10.91 10.53
N VAL A 156 -0.24 -11.11 10.34
CA VAL A 156 0.28 -12.21 9.50
C VAL A 156 -0.19 -13.57 10.01
N LYS A 157 0.01 -13.86 11.30
CA LYS A 157 -0.40 -15.14 11.91
C LYS A 157 -1.92 -15.36 11.82
N PRO A 158 -2.78 -14.38 12.16
CA PRO A 158 -4.22 -14.49 11.92
C PRO A 158 -4.59 -14.75 10.46
N PHE A 159 -4.01 -14.02 9.50
CA PHE A 159 -4.27 -14.22 8.07
C PHE A 159 -3.88 -15.61 7.58
N ARG A 160 -2.78 -16.19 8.08
CA ARG A 160 -2.42 -17.59 7.79
C ARG A 160 -3.44 -18.57 8.35
N LYS A 161 -3.88 -18.38 9.60
CA LYS A 161 -4.91 -19.23 10.23
C LYS A 161 -6.24 -19.17 9.46
N LEU A 162 -6.60 -17.99 8.97
CA LEU A 162 -7.81 -17.76 8.17
C LEU A 162 -7.65 -18.21 6.71
N LYS A 163 -6.42 -18.47 6.24
CA LYS A 163 -6.10 -18.77 4.84
C LYS A 163 -6.65 -17.70 3.89
N ILE A 164 -6.33 -16.44 4.18
CA ILE A 164 -6.83 -15.31 3.40
C ILE A 164 -6.54 -15.48 1.91
N THR A 165 -7.55 -15.22 1.09
CA THR A 165 -7.53 -15.36 -0.38
C THR A 165 -7.23 -14.03 -1.08
N GLU A 166 -6.88 -14.07 -2.37
CA GLU A 166 -6.70 -12.85 -3.17
C GLU A 166 -8.00 -12.01 -3.21
N GLU A 167 -9.14 -12.69 -3.33
CA GLU A 167 -10.46 -12.10 -3.35
C GLU A 167 -10.76 -11.32 -2.07
N GLU A 168 -10.48 -11.92 -0.91
CA GLU A 168 -10.63 -11.25 0.39
C GLU A 168 -9.66 -10.08 0.53
N VAL A 169 -8.41 -10.23 0.06
CA VAL A 169 -7.42 -9.15 0.10
C VAL A 169 -7.89 -7.93 -0.70
N VAL A 170 -8.41 -8.12 -1.92
CA VAL A 170 -8.86 -6.97 -2.72
C VAL A 170 -10.16 -6.36 -2.17
N CYS A 171 -11.07 -7.15 -1.61
CA CYS A 171 -12.26 -6.65 -0.94
C CYS A 171 -11.91 -5.81 0.30
N LEU A 172 -11.04 -6.31 1.18
CA LEU A 172 -10.57 -5.58 2.36
C LEU A 172 -9.78 -4.33 1.98
N SER A 173 -9.03 -4.38 0.87
CA SER A 173 -8.34 -3.19 0.34
C SER A 173 -9.34 -2.10 -0.04
N ALA A 174 -10.44 -2.45 -0.71
CA ALA A 174 -11.48 -1.50 -1.07
C ALA A 174 -12.16 -0.90 0.17
N ILE A 175 -12.44 -1.72 1.20
CA ILE A 175 -13.00 -1.26 2.48
C ILE A 175 -12.05 -0.27 3.18
N ILE A 176 -10.76 -0.57 3.21
CA ILE A 176 -9.75 0.34 3.80
C ILE A 176 -9.68 1.66 3.05
N VAL A 177 -9.81 1.63 1.71
CA VAL A 177 -9.70 2.82 0.86
C VAL A 177 -10.97 3.68 0.95
N LEU A 178 -12.15 3.07 0.90
CA LEU A 178 -13.45 3.75 0.99
C LEU A 178 -13.87 3.91 2.46
N ASN A 179 -13.04 4.57 3.26
CA ASN A 179 -13.33 4.80 4.67
C ASN A 179 -14.27 6.02 4.83
N PRO A 180 -15.55 5.86 5.20
CA PRO A 180 -16.46 6.99 5.41
C PRO A 180 -16.06 7.85 6.61
N MET A 181 -15.21 7.34 7.50
CA MET A 181 -14.69 8.08 8.65
C MET A 181 -13.37 8.80 8.33
N ALA A 182 -13.00 8.91 7.05
CA ALA A 182 -11.82 9.66 6.63
C ALA A 182 -11.95 11.14 7.05
N LYS A 183 -10.92 11.65 7.71
CA LYS A 183 -10.85 13.07 8.08
C LYS A 183 -10.86 13.94 6.82
N ASP A 184 -11.57 15.05 6.86
CA ASP A 184 -11.70 16.04 5.78
C ASP A 184 -12.51 15.55 4.57
N LEU A 185 -13.23 14.42 4.70
CA LEU A 185 -14.20 13.95 3.69
C LEU A 185 -15.48 14.79 3.78
N SER A 186 -16.02 15.22 2.64
CA SER A 186 -17.26 15.99 2.56
C SER A 186 -18.50 15.15 2.90
N GLU A 187 -19.60 15.79 3.28
CA GLU A 187 -20.88 15.10 3.52
C GLU A 187 -21.35 14.30 2.29
N THR A 188 -21.21 14.88 1.09
CA THR A 188 -21.48 14.20 -0.18
C THR A 188 -20.57 12.98 -0.35
N GLY A 189 -19.27 13.13 -0.06
CA GLY A 189 -18.31 12.04 -0.13
C GLY A 189 -18.65 10.89 0.82
N ILE A 190 -19.05 11.21 2.06
CA ILE A 190 -19.51 10.22 3.04
C ILE A 190 -20.74 9.48 2.52
N GLN A 191 -21.76 10.19 2.03
CA GLN A 191 -22.99 9.58 1.50
C GLN A 191 -22.73 8.66 0.30
N LYS A 192 -21.70 8.96 -0.49
CA LYS A 192 -21.33 8.20 -1.69
C LYS A 192 -20.62 6.88 -1.38
N ILE A 193 -19.89 6.80 -0.27
CA ILE A 193 -19.06 5.64 0.06
C ILE A 193 -19.55 4.85 1.29
N SER A 194 -20.61 5.32 1.95
CA SER A 194 -21.31 4.61 3.03
C SER A 194 -22.28 3.56 2.46
#